data_AF-A0A3B8QC04-F1
#
_entry.id   AF-A0A3B8QC04-F1
#
_cell.length_a   1.000
_cell.length_b   1.000
_cell.length_c   1.000
_cell.angle_alpha   90.00
_cell.angle_beta   90.00
_cell.angle_gamma   90.00
#
_symmetry.space_group_name_H-M   'P 1'
#
loop_
_entity.id
_entity.type
_entity.pdbx_description
1 polymer ?
#
loop_
_entity_poly.entity_id
_entity_poly.type
_entity_poly.pdbx_seq_one_letter_code
_entity_poly.pdbx_strand_id
1 'polypeptide(L)'
;MESWVVATGLILLYVLVTIVLGVLANRAMSLDLEDFLLYGRKAGFVVLYLTVVASYHSAFAFLGSGGFFYRHGIGFWEAGTWTVLTGAITYTLGVRIWALGKRFRYITPADMLADFYESEVVRVVVALVSVFFT
;
A
#
# COMPACT_ATOMS: atom_id res chain seq x y z
N MET A 1 23.91 -28.65 5.82
CA MET A 1 22.62 -28.64 5.09
C MET A 1 22.85 -27.95 3.77
N GLU A 2 22.26 -28.43 2.69
CA GLU A 2 22.42 -27.80 1.37
C GLU A 2 21.68 -26.45 1.33
N SER A 3 22.23 -25.49 0.57
CA SER A 3 21.73 -24.11 0.54
C SER A 3 20.28 -24.01 0.09
N TRP A 4 19.83 -24.88 -0.82
CA TRP A 4 18.44 -24.90 -1.27
C TRP A 4 17.48 -25.32 -0.16
N VAL A 5 17.89 -26.25 0.71
CA VAL A 5 17.09 -26.70 1.87
C VAL A 5 16.89 -25.53 2.84
N VAL A 6 17.97 -24.76 3.10
CA VAL A 6 17.90 -23.58 3.96
C VAL A 6 16.96 -22.53 3.35
N ALA A 7 17.12 -22.22 2.07
CA ALA A 7 16.32 -21.20 1.38
C ALA A 7 14.83 -21.57 1.34
N THR A 8 14.48 -22.78 0.91
CA THR A 8 13.10 -23.25 0.87
C THR A 8 12.49 -23.32 2.26
N GLY A 9 13.26 -23.75 3.27
CA GLY A 9 12.83 -23.76 4.66
C GLY A 9 12.45 -22.38 5.18
N LEU A 10 13.27 -21.36 4.91
CA LEU A 10 12.99 -19.97 5.30
C LEU A 10 11.76 -19.41 4.59
N ILE A 11 11.58 -19.70 3.30
CA ILE A 11 10.40 -19.26 2.54
C ILE A 11 9.13 -19.88 3.12
N LEU A 12 9.12 -21.19 3.38
CA LEU A 12 7.97 -21.87 3.97
C LEU A 12 7.65 -21.35 5.37
N LEU A 13 8.67 -21.10 6.19
CA LEU A 13 8.49 -20.51 7.52
C LEU A 13 7.86 -19.12 7.42
N TYR A 14 8.36 -18.27 6.51
CA TYR A 14 7.79 -16.93 6.28
C TYR A 14 6.32 -16.98 5.83
N VAL A 15 5.99 -17.85 4.87
CA VAL A 15 4.61 -18.05 4.41
C VAL A 15 3.72 -18.55 5.53
N LEU A 16 4.19 -19.51 6.33
CA LEU A 16 3.43 -20.04 7.46
C LEU A 16 3.18 -18.95 8.51
N VAL A 17 4.19 -18.16 8.86
CA VAL A 17 4.06 -17.04 9.81
C VAL A 17 3.06 -16.01 9.29
N THR A 18 3.12 -15.62 8.02
CA THR A 18 2.21 -14.62 7.44
C THR A 18 0.77 -15.13 7.38
N ILE A 19 0.54 -16.40 7.03
CA ILE A 19 -0.78 -17.04 7.07
C ILE A 19 -1.33 -17.05 8.51
N VAL A 20 -0.52 -17.47 9.49
CA VAL A 20 -0.94 -17.50 10.90
C VAL A 20 -1.34 -16.10 11.37
N LEU A 21 -0.53 -15.08 11.08
CA LEU A 21 -0.86 -13.69 11.40
C LEU A 21 -2.16 -13.24 10.72
N GLY A 22 -2.37 -13.60 9.45
CA GLY A 22 -3.60 -13.31 8.72
C GLY A 22 -4.84 -13.95 9.34
N VAL A 23 -4.75 -15.22 9.75
CA VAL A 23 -5.85 -15.93 10.43
C VAL A 23 -6.14 -15.33 11.80
N LEU A 24 -5.11 -14.99 12.58
CA LEU A 24 -5.28 -14.34 13.88
C LEU A 24 -5.92 -12.97 13.74
N ALA A 25 -5.48 -12.17 12.76
CA ALA A 25 -6.06 -10.86 12.47
C ALA A 25 -7.52 -10.99 12.01
N ASN A 26 -7.83 -11.95 11.14
CA ASN A 26 -9.19 -12.19 10.67
C ASN A 26 -10.14 -12.56 11.82
N ARG A 27 -9.68 -13.35 12.80
CA ARG A 27 -10.48 -13.68 13.99
C ARG A 27 -10.68 -12.50 14.96
N ALA A 28 -9.77 -11.54 14.96
CA ALA A 28 -9.81 -10.38 15.84
C ALA A 28 -10.58 -9.19 15.24
N MET A 29 -10.75 -9.13 13.93
CA MET A 29 -11.49 -8.07 13.25
C MET A 29 -13.01 -8.28 13.31
N SER A 30 -13.77 -7.19 13.34
CA SER A 30 -15.22 -7.25 13.18
C SER A 30 -15.60 -7.46 11.71
N LEU A 31 -16.87 -7.79 11.45
CA LEU A 31 -17.42 -7.94 10.09
C LEU A 31 -17.75 -6.60 9.40
N ASP A 32 -17.25 -5.48 9.93
CA ASP A 32 -17.50 -4.16 9.38
C ASP A 32 -16.48 -3.77 8.29
N LEU A 33 -16.96 -3.04 7.27
CA LEU A 33 -16.13 -2.64 6.13
C LEU A 33 -15.02 -1.65 6.53
N GLU A 34 -15.28 -0.78 7.51
CA GLU A 34 -14.28 0.16 8.02
C GLU A 34 -13.19 -0.56 8.82
N ASP A 35 -13.54 -1.58 9.61
CA ASP A 35 -12.57 -2.44 10.28
C ASP A 35 -11.74 -3.24 9.25
N PHE A 36 -12.35 -3.75 8.18
CA PHE A 36 -11.66 -4.51 7.14
C PHE A 36 -10.69 -3.67 6.29
N LEU A 37 -11.13 -2.51 5.80
CA LEU A 37 -10.33 -1.69 4.87
C LEU A 37 -9.43 -0.67 5.57
N LEU A 38 -9.83 -0.18 6.74
CA LEU A 38 -9.14 0.93 7.44
C LEU A 38 -8.64 0.54 8.83
N TYR A 39 -8.72 -0.74 9.21
CA TYR A 39 -8.41 -1.21 10.57
C TYR A 39 -9.14 -0.39 11.65
N GLY A 40 -10.39 0.00 11.35
CA GLY A 40 -11.23 0.81 12.24
C GLY A 40 -10.64 2.18 12.54
N ARG A 41 -9.72 2.66 11.69
CA ARG A 41 -8.93 3.88 11.87
C ARG A 41 -8.10 3.90 13.17
N LYS A 42 -7.78 2.72 13.71
CA LYS A 42 -7.00 2.52 14.95
C LYS A 42 -5.49 2.49 14.69
N ALA A 43 -5.06 2.46 13.43
CA ALA A 43 -3.65 2.42 13.08
C ALA A 43 -2.94 3.70 13.53
N GLY A 44 -1.99 3.55 14.47
CA GLY A 44 -1.11 4.63 14.89
C GLY A 44 -0.06 4.96 13.83
N PHE A 45 0.73 6.02 14.07
CA PHE A 45 1.75 6.50 13.12
C PHE A 45 2.73 5.41 12.68
N VAL A 46 3.27 4.64 13.63
CA VAL A 46 4.27 3.60 13.33
C VAL A 46 3.69 2.52 12.42
N VAL A 47 2.48 2.05 12.70
CA VAL A 47 1.82 1.02 11.90
C VAL A 47 1.53 1.56 10.50
N LEU A 48 0.94 2.76 10.39
CA LEU A 48 0.68 3.39 9.10
C LEU A 48 1.95 3.61 8.29
N TYR A 49 3.02 4.08 8.91
CA TYR A 49 4.32 4.29 8.27
C TYR A 49 4.87 2.97 7.71
N LEU A 50 4.90 1.91 8.53
CA LEU A 50 5.37 0.61 8.09
C LEU A 50 4.51 0.03 6.96
N THR A 51 3.18 0.20 7.01
CA THR A 51 2.28 -0.22 5.93
C THR A 51 2.56 0.53 4.62
N VAL A 52 2.78 1.85 4.67
CA VAL A 52 3.14 2.64 3.49
C VAL A 52 4.48 2.18 2.92
N VAL A 53 5.50 1.99 3.76
CA VAL A 53 6.83 1.53 3.34
C VAL A 53 6.76 0.13 2.72
N ALA A 54 6.01 -0.78 3.34
CA ALA A 54 5.80 -2.15 2.85
C ALA A 54 5.05 -2.16 1.51
N SER A 55 4.08 -1.26 1.32
CA SER A 55 3.34 -1.14 0.06
C SER A 55 4.21 -0.52 -1.05
N TYR A 56 5.11 0.39 -0.67
CA TYR A 56 5.99 1.09 -1.61
C TYR A 56 7.09 0.18 -2.17
N HIS A 57 7.62 -0.74 -1.36
CA HIS A 57 8.70 -1.64 -1.77
C HIS A 57 8.17 -2.97 -2.30
N SER A 58 8.42 -3.23 -3.58
CA SER A 58 8.01 -4.46 -4.26
C SER A 58 9.20 -5.22 -4.86
N ALA A 59 8.93 -6.38 -5.47
CA ALA A 59 9.95 -7.14 -6.20
C ALA A 59 10.62 -6.31 -7.32
N PHE A 60 9.90 -5.35 -7.92
CA PHE A 60 10.47 -4.40 -8.87
C PHE A 60 11.56 -3.55 -8.21
N ALA A 61 11.26 -2.99 -7.04
CA ALA A 61 12.18 -2.11 -6.33
C ALA A 61 13.45 -2.82 -5.82
N PHE A 62 13.41 -4.14 -5.61
CA PHE A 62 14.56 -4.92 -5.15
C PHE A 62 15.31 -5.63 -6.28
N LEU A 63 14.61 -6.39 -7.13
CA LEU A 63 15.24 -7.22 -8.17
C LEU A 63 15.33 -6.47 -9.51
N GLY A 64 14.28 -5.74 -9.87
CA GLY A 64 14.21 -5.01 -11.14
C GLY A 64 15.20 -3.84 -11.19
N SER A 65 15.20 -3.02 -10.15
CA SER A 65 16.10 -1.87 -10.00
C SER A 65 17.57 -2.25 -10.09
N GLY A 66 18.00 -3.27 -9.35
CA GLY A 66 19.39 -3.72 -9.30
C GLY A 66 19.86 -4.27 -10.65
N GLY A 67 19.01 -5.06 -11.31
CA GLY A 67 19.29 -5.59 -12.66
C GLY A 67 19.38 -4.48 -13.71
N PHE A 68 18.51 -3.47 -13.63
CA PHE A 68 18.55 -2.33 -14.54
C PHE A 68 19.80 -1.48 -14.29
N PHE A 69 20.12 -1.18 -13.03
CA PHE A 69 21.33 -0.44 -12.65
C PHE A 69 22.61 -1.16 -13.11
N TYR A 70 22.66 -2.49 -13.00
CA TYR A 70 23.80 -3.28 -13.49
C TYR A 70 24.01 -3.11 -15.01
N ARG A 71 22.94 -3.02 -15.79
CA ARG A 71 23.01 -2.92 -17.26
C ARG A 71 23.18 -1.48 -17.79
N HIS A 72 22.56 -0.51 -17.14
CA HIS A 72 22.47 0.88 -17.65
C HIS A 72 23.22 1.89 -16.77
N GLY A 73 23.82 1.44 -15.67
CA GLY A 73 24.59 2.28 -14.75
C GLY A 73 23.72 3.31 -14.03
N ILE A 74 24.30 4.48 -13.81
CA ILE A 74 23.72 5.54 -12.96
C ILE A 74 22.41 6.12 -13.47
N GLY A 75 22.01 5.88 -14.74
CA GLY A 75 20.76 6.39 -15.31
C GLY A 75 19.51 6.01 -14.51
N PHE A 76 19.53 4.85 -13.85
CA PHE A 76 18.42 4.42 -12.98
C PHE A 76 18.23 5.30 -11.73
N TRP A 77 19.16 6.21 -11.40
CA TRP A 77 18.97 7.17 -10.30
C TRP A 77 17.76 8.09 -10.51
N GLU A 78 17.23 8.18 -11.74
CA GLU A 78 15.91 8.76 -11.99
C GLU A 78 14.83 8.15 -11.09
N ALA A 79 15.00 6.89 -10.65
CA ALA A 79 14.08 6.24 -9.75
C ALA A 79 13.92 6.98 -8.42
N GLY A 80 15.02 7.54 -7.89
CA GLY A 80 14.97 8.34 -6.66
C GLY A 80 14.13 9.61 -6.81
N THR A 81 14.07 10.18 -8.02
CA THR A 81 13.34 11.44 -8.25
C THR A 81 11.84 11.26 -8.10
N TRP A 82 11.26 10.20 -8.68
CA TRP A 82 9.82 9.91 -8.53
C TRP A 82 9.50 9.39 -7.12
N THR A 83 10.44 8.73 -6.43
CA THR A 83 10.29 8.36 -5.02
C THR A 83 10.18 9.58 -4.11
N VAL A 84 11.07 10.57 -4.26
CA VAL A 84 11.01 11.81 -3.47
C VAL A 84 9.71 12.56 -3.75
N LEU A 85 9.31 12.65 -5.03
CA LEU A 85 8.05 13.29 -5.41
C LEU A 85 6.84 12.58 -4.78
N THR A 86 6.81 11.24 -4.80
CA THR A 86 5.75 10.46 -4.18
C THR A 86 5.67 10.69 -2.68
N GLY A 87 6.83 10.74 -1.99
CA GLY A 87 6.91 11.08 -0.57
C GLY A 87 6.37 12.49 -0.27
N ALA A 88 6.77 13.47 -1.08
CA ALA A 88 6.31 14.86 -0.95
C ALA A 88 4.79 14.98 -1.16
N ILE A 89 4.25 14.32 -2.18
CA ILE A 89 2.80 14.29 -2.45
C ILE A 89 2.06 13.59 -1.30
N THR A 90 2.58 12.48 -0.78
CA THR A 90 1.97 11.75 0.34
C THR A 90 1.92 12.62 1.59
N TYR A 91 2.99 13.37 1.90
CA TYR A 91 3.01 14.23 3.06
C TYR A 91 2.11 15.47 2.91
N THR A 92 2.05 16.06 1.72
CA THR A 92 1.29 17.30 1.48
C THR A 92 -0.20 17.05 1.20
N LEU A 93 -0.52 16.13 0.30
CA LEU A 93 -1.90 15.77 -0.08
C LEU A 93 -2.44 14.61 0.76
N GLY A 94 -1.63 13.57 0.99
CA GLY A 94 -2.09 12.37 1.72
C GLY A 94 -2.55 12.68 3.14
N VAL A 95 -1.87 13.60 3.86
CA VAL A 95 -2.31 14.06 5.19
C VAL A 95 -3.68 14.75 5.13
N ARG A 96 -3.93 15.56 4.10
CA ARG A 96 -5.22 16.24 3.90
C ARG A 96 -6.32 15.23 3.57
N ILE A 97 -6.06 14.31 2.65
CA ILE A 97 -6.98 13.22 2.28
C ILE A 97 -7.31 12.37 3.50
N TRP A 98 -6.31 12.02 4.32
CA TRP A 98 -6.51 11.28 5.57
C TRP A 98 -7.40 12.03 6.56
N ALA A 99 -7.17 13.34 6.74
CA ALA A 99 -7.98 14.17 7.62
C ALA A 99 -9.44 14.27 7.14
N LEU A 100 -9.67 14.45 5.83
CA LEU A 100 -10.99 14.45 5.23
C LEU A 100 -11.68 13.09 5.38
N GLY A 101 -10.97 12.00 5.09
CA GLY A 101 -11.48 10.64 5.26
C GLY A 101 -11.93 10.37 6.69
N LYS A 102 -11.19 10.85 7.70
CA LYS A 102 -11.62 10.77 9.11
C LYS A 102 -12.86 11.61 9.41
N ARG A 103 -12.91 12.85 8.90
CA ARG A 103 -13.99 13.80 9.20
C ARG A 103 -15.31 13.41 8.56
N PHE A 104 -15.27 12.97 7.31
CA PHE A 104 -16.45 12.69 6.48
C PHE A 104 -16.72 11.18 6.30
N ARG A 105 -15.91 10.33 6.93
CA ARG A 105 -16.03 8.86 6.88
C ARG A 105 -15.90 8.26 5.48
N TYR A 106 -15.15 8.89 4.58
CA TYR A 106 -14.83 8.29 3.28
C TYR A 106 -13.97 7.03 3.45
N ILE A 107 -14.27 6.00 2.65
CA ILE A 107 -13.54 4.73 2.61
C ILE A 107 -12.59 4.72 1.42
N THR A 108 -13.04 5.18 0.25
CA THR A 108 -12.25 5.21 -0.98
C THR A 108 -12.03 6.65 -1.50
N PRO A 109 -10.99 6.88 -2.32
CA PRO A 109 -10.82 8.15 -3.03
C PRO A 109 -12.01 8.47 -3.96
N ALA A 110 -12.66 7.45 -4.52
CA ALA A 110 -13.86 7.61 -5.34
C ALA A 110 -15.02 8.19 -4.52
N ASP A 111 -15.22 7.73 -3.28
CA ASP A 111 -16.26 8.28 -2.39
C ASP A 111 -15.99 9.75 -2.07
N MET A 112 -14.74 10.10 -1.76
CA MET A 112 -14.34 11.47 -1.46
C MET A 112 -14.57 12.40 -2.66
N LEU A 113 -14.18 11.98 -3.86
CA LEU A 113 -14.33 12.80 -5.06
C LEU A 113 -15.79 12.89 -5.52
N ALA A 114 -16.57 11.81 -5.40
CA ALA A 114 -17.99 11.81 -5.71
C ALA A 114 -18.77 12.76 -4.79
N ASP A 115 -18.44 12.79 -3.50
CA ASP A 115 -19.06 13.72 -2.55
C ASP A 115 -18.64 15.18 -2.83
N PHE A 116 -17.36 15.42 -3.14
CA PHE A 116 -16.88 16.76 -3.47
C PHE A 116 -17.52 17.36 -4.74
N TYR A 117 -17.74 16.53 -5.77
CA TYR A 117 -18.34 16.94 -7.04
C TYR A 117 -19.86 16.68 -7.12
N GLU A 118 -20.46 16.17 -6.05
CA GLU A 118 -21.88 15.79 -5.98
C GLU A 118 -22.33 14.91 -7.18
N SER A 119 -21.50 13.94 -7.58
CA SER A 119 -21.70 13.16 -8.82
C SER A 119 -21.35 11.68 -8.71
N GLU A 120 -22.36 10.82 -8.91
CA GLU A 120 -22.18 9.37 -8.99
C GLU A 120 -21.38 8.92 -10.23
N VAL A 121 -21.43 9.69 -11.32
CA VAL A 121 -20.61 9.42 -12.51
C VAL A 121 -19.13 9.54 -12.16
N VAL A 122 -18.75 10.54 -11.35
CA VAL A 122 -17.38 10.69 -10.86
C VAL A 122 -16.97 9.49 -10.01
N ARG A 123 -17.84 8.97 -9.14
CA ARG A 123 -17.56 7.76 -8.36
C ARG A 123 -17.15 6.60 -9.26
N VAL A 124 -17.97 6.31 -10.27
CA VAL A 124 -17.76 5.17 -11.18
C VAL A 124 -16.48 5.36 -11.99
N VAL A 125 -16.25 6.55 -12.55
CA VAL A 125 -15.05 6.83 -13.34
C VAL A 125 -13.79 6.68 -12.49
N VAL A 126 -13.75 7.28 -11.30
CA VAL A 126 -12.60 7.19 -10.40
C VAL A 126 -12.36 5.75 -9.95
N ALA A 127 -13.41 5.00 -9.64
CA ALA A 127 -13.30 3.59 -9.28
C ALA A 127 -12.72 2.76 -10.43
N LEU A 128 -13.19 2.94 -11.67
CA LEU A 128 -12.68 2.23 -12.84
C LEU A 128 -11.22 2.58 -13.14
N VAL A 129 -10.86 3.86 -13.08
CA VAL A 129 -9.47 4.30 -13.25
C VAL A 129 -8.59 3.68 -12.17
N SER A 130 -9.05 3.67 -10.91
CA SER A 130 -8.30 3.09 -9.80
C SER A 130 -8.05 1.59 -10.03
N VAL A 131 -9.07 0.83 -10.45
CA VAL A 131 -8.93 -0.61 -10.74
C VAL A 131 -8.02 -0.87 -11.94
N PHE A 132 -8.05 -0.01 -12.96
CA PHE A 132 -7.23 -0.21 -14.17
C PHE A 132 -5.74 0.10 -13.96
N PHE A 133 -5.42 1.05 -13.08
CA PHE A 133 -4.04 1.51 -12.83
C PHE A 133 -3.42 1.00 -11.52
N THR A 134 -4.13 0.15 -10.76
CA THR A 134 -3.58 -0.58 -9.59
C THR A 134 -2.97 -1.89 -10.04
#